data_AF-A0A0B1TY55-F1
#
_entry.id   AF-A0A0B1TY55-F1
#
_cell.length_a   1.000
_cell.length_b   1.000
_cell.length_c   1.000
_cell.angle_alpha   90.00
_cell.angle_beta   90.00
_cell.angle_gamma   90.00
#
_symmetry.space_group_name_H-M   'P 1'
#
loop_
_entity.id
_entity.type
_entity.pdbx_description
1 polymer ?
#
loop_
_entity_poly.entity_id
_entity_poly.type
_entity_poly.pdbx_seq_one_letter_code
_entity_poly.pdbx_strand_id
1 'polypeptide(L)'
;MADSRLYSIAAIAKILDMPESTLHYWKNRFDDVLPSMGVGRNKRFRAEAVDVFREIGAMLGQGMAAGDVRAALSRRYPVNVGSGVVSTAGPVDLAGQGGAAGQAETMLAMAAAIGSEIARSLAEHLGRAGGPAAAALPQETATALREELELARAEGAALSGKVQVLEAELMRIRKDRRELENYLVDKINALRRPGDGA
;
A
#
# COMPACT_ATOMS: atom_id res chain seq x y z
N MET A 1 14.14 29.56 6.97
CA MET A 1 13.30 30.21 5.93
C MET A 1 12.73 29.11 5.06
N ALA A 2 11.58 28.54 5.46
CA ALA A 2 10.95 27.48 4.69
C ALA A 2 10.26 28.12 3.47
N ASP A 3 10.82 27.89 2.29
CA ASP A 3 10.21 28.30 1.03
C ASP A 3 8.80 27.71 0.97
N SER A 4 7.78 28.55 1.14
CA SER A 4 6.37 28.21 0.96
C SER A 4 6.03 28.04 -0.53
N ARG A 5 7.01 27.60 -1.34
CA ARG A 5 6.83 27.28 -2.75
C ARG A 5 6.06 25.97 -2.83
N LEU A 6 4.90 26.09 -3.44
CA LEU A 6 4.02 24.98 -3.74
C LEU A 6 4.47 24.37 -5.06
N TYR A 7 4.99 23.16 -5.01
CA TYR A 7 5.42 22.41 -6.19
C TYR A 7 4.28 21.54 -6.70
N SER A 8 4.08 21.57 -8.02
CA SER A 8 3.28 20.55 -8.71
C SER A 8 4.10 19.26 -8.84
N ILE A 9 3.43 18.12 -9.02
CA ILE A 9 4.10 16.83 -9.23
C ILE A 9 5.09 16.90 -10.40
N ALA A 10 4.71 17.60 -11.48
CA ALA A 10 5.56 17.86 -12.63
C ALA A 10 6.85 18.63 -12.27
N ALA A 11 6.75 19.59 -11.36
CA ALA A 11 7.92 20.34 -10.89
C ALA A 11 8.83 19.46 -10.03
N ILE A 12 8.25 18.61 -9.16
CA ILE A 12 9.01 17.66 -8.34
C ILE A 12 9.70 16.60 -9.21
N ALA A 13 9.01 16.10 -10.25
CA ALA A 13 9.56 15.13 -11.20
C ALA A 13 10.83 15.67 -11.89
N LYS A 14 10.81 16.94 -12.30
CA LYS A 14 11.98 17.63 -12.89
C LYS A 14 13.11 17.85 -11.88
N ILE A 15 12.79 18.15 -10.62
CA ILE A 15 13.79 18.39 -9.57
C ILE A 15 14.49 17.08 -9.15
N LEU A 16 13.75 15.97 -9.13
CA LEU A 16 14.27 14.66 -8.73
C LEU A 16 14.80 13.82 -9.90
N ASP A 17 14.70 14.32 -11.13
CA ASP A 17 15.05 13.62 -12.38
C ASP A 17 14.39 12.22 -12.47
N MET A 18 13.09 12.16 -12.16
CA MET A 18 12.32 10.92 -12.10
C MET A 18 11.07 10.99 -12.97
N PRO A 19 10.61 9.86 -13.55
CA PRO A 19 9.38 9.83 -14.34
C PRO A 19 8.15 10.27 -13.52
N GLU A 20 7.27 11.06 -14.16
CA GLU A 20 6.01 11.51 -13.53
C GLU A 20 5.13 10.34 -13.09
N SER A 21 5.13 9.23 -13.83
CA SER A 21 4.40 8.00 -13.49
C SER A 21 4.84 7.41 -12.14
N THR A 22 6.15 7.41 -11.87
CA THR A 22 6.73 6.93 -10.59
C THR A 22 6.33 7.83 -9.43
N LEU A 23 6.36 9.15 -9.62
CA LEU A 23 5.92 10.09 -8.59
C LEU A 23 4.40 10.02 -8.36
N HIS A 24 3.61 9.82 -9.41
CA HIS A 24 2.17 9.59 -9.28
C HIS A 24 1.86 8.31 -8.49
N TYR A 25 2.62 7.24 -8.73
CA TYR A 25 2.52 6.00 -7.99
C TYR A 25 2.86 6.22 -6.50
N TRP A 26 3.98 6.88 -6.19
CA TRP A 26 4.36 7.18 -4.80
C TRP A 26 3.37 8.13 -4.12
N LYS A 27 2.86 9.12 -4.84
CA LYS A 27 1.82 10.03 -4.32
C LYS A 27 0.58 9.28 -3.85
N ASN A 28 0.11 8.30 -4.61
CA ASN A 28 -1.09 7.53 -4.25
C ASN A 28 -0.80 6.49 -3.15
N ARG A 29 0.46 6.04 -3.05
CA ARG A 29 0.91 5.06 -2.05
C ARG A 29 1.20 5.68 -0.68
N PHE A 30 1.62 6.94 -0.65
CA PHE A 30 2.11 7.65 0.54
C PHE A 30 1.34 8.96 0.78
N ASP A 31 0.08 9.02 0.37
CA ASP A 31 -0.76 10.22 0.51
C ASP A 31 -1.02 10.61 1.97
N ASP A 32 -0.87 9.66 2.89
CA ASP A 32 -0.98 9.76 4.34
C ASP A 32 0.22 10.47 5.01
N VAL A 33 1.41 10.34 4.43
CA VAL A 33 2.66 10.91 4.97
C VAL A 33 3.15 12.15 4.22
N LEU A 34 2.53 12.49 3.09
CA LEU A 34 2.93 13.64 2.28
C LEU A 34 2.29 14.95 2.79
N PRO A 35 3.08 16.00 3.11
CA PRO A 35 2.57 17.31 3.46
C PRO A 35 1.97 18.01 2.22
N SER A 36 0.68 17.75 1.98
CA SER A 36 -0.08 18.34 0.87
C SER A 36 -1.00 19.46 1.36
N MET A 37 -1.07 20.55 0.59
CA MET A 37 -2.05 21.63 0.76
C MET A 37 -3.00 21.58 -0.44
N GLY A 38 -4.28 21.27 -0.20
CA GLY A 38 -5.35 21.25 -1.21
C GLY A 38 -6.06 19.89 -1.33
N VAL A 39 -7.35 19.93 -1.68
CA VAL A 39 -8.21 18.74 -1.81
C VAL A 39 -8.38 18.37 -3.29
N GLY A 40 -8.36 17.07 -3.60
CA GLY A 40 -8.70 16.54 -4.93
C GLY A 40 -7.63 16.76 -6.01
N ARG A 41 -8.05 17.20 -7.21
CA ARG A 41 -7.20 17.30 -8.42
C ARG A 41 -6.16 18.44 -8.37
N ASN A 42 -6.22 19.31 -7.35
CA ASN A 42 -5.33 20.45 -7.17
C ASN A 42 -4.43 20.31 -5.91
N LYS A 43 -4.03 19.08 -5.55
CA LYS A 43 -3.06 18.83 -4.48
C LYS A 43 -1.73 19.51 -4.82
N ARG A 44 -1.36 20.51 -4.03
CA ARG A 44 -0.08 21.21 -4.12
C ARG A 44 0.83 20.75 -2.99
N PHE A 45 2.06 20.44 -3.32
CA PHE A 45 3.02 19.89 -2.36
C PHE A 45 3.92 21.01 -1.84
N ARG A 46 4.16 21.05 -0.52
CA ARG A 46 5.16 21.96 0.06
C ARG A 46 6.57 21.55 -0.37
N ALA A 47 7.55 22.45 -0.25
CA ALA A 47 8.96 22.13 -0.49
C ALA A 47 9.43 20.89 0.31
N GLU A 48 8.94 20.73 1.54
CA GLU A 48 9.18 19.57 2.42
C GLU A 48 8.79 18.22 1.77
N ALA A 49 7.80 18.21 0.88
CA ALA A 49 7.40 16.98 0.19
C ALA A 49 8.47 16.50 -0.80
N VAL A 50 9.31 17.39 -1.35
CA VAL A 50 10.42 17.03 -2.25
C VAL A 50 11.43 16.16 -1.50
N ASP A 51 11.72 16.51 -0.25
CA ASP A 51 12.64 15.75 0.60
C ASP A 51 12.04 14.38 0.96
N VAL A 52 10.73 14.32 1.25
CA VAL A 52 10.01 13.06 1.48
C VAL A 52 10.06 12.16 0.23
N PHE A 53 9.83 12.69 -0.97
CA PHE A 53 9.93 11.92 -2.21
C PHE A 53 11.36 11.42 -2.49
N ARG A 54 12.39 12.20 -2.14
CA ARG A 54 13.79 11.77 -2.25
C ARG A 54 14.09 10.61 -1.30
N GLU A 55 13.61 10.68 -0.06
CA GLU A 55 13.80 9.61 0.91
C GLU A 55 13.03 8.34 0.55
N ILE A 56 11.80 8.47 0.03
CA ILE A 56 11.02 7.34 -0.51
C ILE A 56 11.83 6.62 -1.60
N GLY A 57 12.41 7.38 -2.54
CA GLY A 57 13.24 6.82 -3.61
C GLY A 57 14.49 6.10 -3.09
N ALA A 58 15.16 6.66 -2.09
CA ALA A 58 16.33 6.04 -1.48
C ALA A 58 15.98 4.73 -0.75
N MET A 59 14.90 4.71 0.05
CA MET A 59 14.49 3.53 0.81
C MET A 59 13.93 2.41 -0.09
N LEU A 60 13.17 2.76 -1.12
CA LEU A 60 12.71 1.79 -2.13
C LEU A 60 13.89 1.24 -2.95
N GLY A 61 14.87 2.07 -3.29
CA GLY A 61 16.11 1.65 -3.96
C GLY A 61 16.96 0.70 -3.11
N GLN A 62 16.83 0.77 -1.78
CA GLN A 62 17.48 -0.16 -0.83
C GLN A 62 16.71 -1.48 -0.65
N GLY A 63 15.59 -1.67 -1.36
CA GLY A 63 14.80 -2.90 -1.29
C GLY A 63 13.87 -2.99 -0.08
N MET A 64 13.64 -1.88 0.64
CA MET A 64 12.68 -1.85 1.74
C MET A 64 11.25 -2.02 1.22
N ALA A 65 10.44 -2.81 1.92
CA ALA A 65 9.04 -2.96 1.57
C ALA A 65 8.29 -1.64 1.81
N ALA A 66 7.34 -1.32 0.95
CA ALA A 66 6.60 -0.05 1.03
C ALA A 66 5.91 0.19 2.39
N GLY A 67 5.54 -0.88 3.12
CA GLY A 67 5.00 -0.77 4.48
C GLY A 67 6.04 -0.32 5.50
N ASP A 68 7.27 -0.82 5.41
CA ASP A 68 8.38 -0.43 6.29
C ASP A 68 8.84 1.00 6.00
N VAL A 69 8.86 1.39 4.72
CA VAL A 69 9.11 2.78 4.29
C VAL A 69 8.06 3.71 4.89
N ARG A 70 6.77 3.33 4.85
CA ARG A 70 5.71 4.11 5.49
C ARG A 70 5.94 4.25 7.00
N ALA A 71 6.19 3.16 7.71
CA ALA A 71 6.43 3.20 9.15
C ALA A 71 7.65 4.07 9.52
N ALA A 72 8.72 4.02 8.73
CA ALA A 72 9.90 4.86 8.89
C ALA A 72 9.61 6.35 8.63
N LEU A 73 8.81 6.65 7.60
CA LEU A 73 8.42 8.01 7.26
C LEU A 73 7.46 8.62 8.29
N SER A 74 6.46 7.87 8.76
CA SER A 74 5.52 8.32 9.80
C SER A 74 6.21 8.65 11.12
N ARG A 75 7.33 7.98 11.43
CA ARG A 75 8.15 8.27 12.62
C ARG A 75 9.01 9.53 12.47
N ARG A 76 9.44 9.86 11.24
CA ARG A 76 10.33 11.01 10.95
C ARG A 76 9.56 12.29 10.64
N TYR A 77 8.33 12.16 10.11
CA TYR A 77 7.46 13.28 9.78
C TYR A 77 6.12 13.15 10.53
N PRO A 78 6.04 13.59 11.80
CA PRO A 78 4.78 13.65 12.53
C PRO A 78 3.80 14.61 11.83
N VAL A 79 2.63 14.07 11.51
CA VAL A 79 1.54 14.60 10.67
C VAL A 79 1.23 16.09 10.90
N ASN A 80 1.36 16.89 9.85
CA ASN A 80 0.76 18.24 9.78
C ASN A 80 -0.77 18.10 9.64
N VAL A 81 -1.48 18.27 10.75
CA VAL A 81 -2.94 18.41 10.79
C VAL A 81 -3.33 19.73 10.13
N GLY A 82 -3.79 19.66 8.89
CA GLY A 82 -4.43 20.75 8.16
C GLY A 82 -5.92 20.50 7.98
N SER A 83 -6.67 20.61 9.08
CA SER A 83 -8.11 20.91 9.19
C SER A 83 -9.08 20.24 8.20
N GLY A 84 -9.82 19.24 8.68
CA GLY A 84 -11.17 18.96 8.17
C GLY A 84 -11.58 17.49 8.26
N VAL A 85 -12.40 17.20 9.26
CA VAL A 85 -13.22 15.98 9.47
C VAL A 85 -12.55 14.87 10.28
N VAL A 86 -13.21 14.61 11.40
CA VAL A 86 -12.98 13.57 12.42
C VAL A 86 -12.79 12.20 11.76
N SER A 87 -11.67 11.55 12.07
CA SER A 87 -11.49 10.11 11.86
C SER A 87 -11.12 9.48 13.20
N THR A 88 -12.13 8.95 13.88
CA THR A 88 -11.96 8.00 14.99
C THR A 88 -11.97 6.59 14.43
N ALA A 89 -10.79 6.04 14.12
CA ALA A 89 -10.52 4.60 14.08
C ALA A 89 -9.02 4.37 13.79
N GLY A 90 -8.22 4.30 14.84
CA GLY A 90 -6.87 3.73 14.75
C GLY A 90 -6.96 2.20 14.83
N PRO A 91 -6.29 1.43 13.96
CA PRO A 91 -6.18 -0.01 14.12
C PRO A 91 -5.17 -0.34 15.22
N VAL A 92 -5.54 -1.26 16.10
CA VAL A 92 -4.67 -1.81 17.15
C VAL A 92 -3.61 -2.73 16.53
N ASP A 93 -2.37 -2.48 16.95
CA ASP A 93 -1.16 -3.22 16.62
C ASP A 93 -1.20 -4.62 17.31
N LEU A 94 -1.15 -5.72 16.56
CA LEU A 94 -0.97 -7.07 17.10
C LEU A 94 0.36 -7.66 16.62
N ALA A 95 1.43 -7.27 17.30
CA ALA A 95 2.64 -8.07 17.39
C ALA A 95 2.62 -8.86 18.71
N GLY A 96 2.26 -10.14 18.64
CA GLY A 96 2.23 -11.04 19.81
C GLY A 96 2.01 -12.49 19.39
N GLN A 97 2.96 -13.35 19.75
CA GLN A 97 3.15 -14.72 19.27
C GLN A 97 2.00 -15.68 19.67
N GLY A 98 1.68 -16.62 18.78
CA GLY A 98 1.00 -17.89 19.11
C GLY A 98 -0.53 -17.87 19.14
N GLY A 99 -1.19 -17.99 17.97
CA GLY A 99 -2.65 -18.21 17.90
C GLY A 99 -3.33 -17.88 16.56
N ALA A 100 -2.59 -17.94 15.45
CA ALA A 100 -2.91 -17.18 14.22
C ALA A 100 -4.18 -17.61 13.45
N ALA A 101 -4.69 -18.84 13.60
CA ALA A 101 -5.85 -19.27 12.83
C ALA A 101 -7.18 -18.70 13.38
N GLY A 102 -7.38 -18.76 14.71
CA GLY A 102 -8.62 -18.29 15.35
C GLY A 102 -8.72 -16.77 15.46
N GLN A 103 -7.58 -16.06 15.59
CA GLN A 103 -7.56 -14.60 15.66
C GLN A 103 -7.89 -13.93 14.32
N ALA A 104 -7.44 -14.50 13.20
CA ALA A 104 -7.77 -13.99 11.87
C ALA A 104 -9.28 -14.16 11.57
N GLU A 105 -9.86 -15.30 11.94
CA GLU A 105 -11.28 -15.58 11.76
C GLU A 105 -12.17 -14.71 12.65
N THR A 106 -11.77 -14.48 13.90
CA THR A 106 -12.47 -13.56 14.80
C THR A 106 -12.33 -12.09 14.40
N MET A 107 -11.17 -11.65 13.89
CA MET A 107 -11.02 -10.32 13.30
C MET A 107 -11.88 -10.13 12.05
N LEU A 108 -11.96 -11.14 11.18
CA LEU A 108 -12.79 -11.09 9.98
C LEU A 108 -14.29 -11.06 10.34
N ALA A 109 -14.72 -11.84 11.32
CA ALA A 109 -16.08 -11.82 11.84
C ALA A 109 -16.43 -10.46 12.48
N MET A 110 -15.48 -9.86 13.23
CA MET A 110 -15.66 -8.53 13.81
C MET A 110 -15.72 -7.45 12.73
N ALA A 111 -14.89 -7.52 11.69
CA ALA A 111 -14.93 -6.60 10.54
C ALA A 111 -16.24 -6.72 9.76
N ALA A 112 -16.76 -7.94 9.57
CA ALA A 112 -18.06 -8.17 8.94
C ALA A 112 -19.22 -7.61 9.76
N ALA A 113 -19.20 -7.81 11.09
CA ALA A 113 -20.20 -7.27 12.00
C ALA A 113 -20.22 -5.73 11.97
N ILE A 114 -19.04 -5.11 12.06
CA ILE A 114 -18.87 -3.65 11.96
C ILE A 114 -19.35 -3.15 10.58
N GLY A 115 -18.98 -3.83 9.50
CA GLY A 115 -19.43 -3.51 8.14
C GLY A 115 -20.96 -3.57 8.00
N SER A 116 -21.60 -4.56 8.63
CA SER A 116 -23.05 -4.70 8.63
C SER A 116 -23.74 -3.57 9.42
N GLU A 117 -23.14 -3.12 10.53
CA GLU A 117 -23.68 -2.03 11.35
C GLU A 117 -23.53 -0.68 10.65
N ILE A 118 -22.39 -0.44 9.96
CA ILE A 118 -22.18 0.75 9.13
C ILE A 118 -23.18 0.77 7.97
N ALA A 119 -23.38 -0.36 7.27
CA ALA A 119 -24.34 -0.47 6.19
C ALA A 119 -25.78 -0.19 6.67
N ARG A 120 -26.16 -0.71 7.84
CA ARG A 120 -27.47 -0.45 8.47
C ARG A 120 -27.63 1.03 8.83
N SER A 121 -26.62 1.62 9.47
CA SER A 121 -26.62 3.03 9.85
C SER A 121 -26.73 3.96 8.63
N LEU A 122 -26.01 3.67 7.54
CA LEU A 122 -26.10 4.40 6.28
C LEU A 122 -27.48 4.24 5.63
N ALA A 123 -28.06 3.05 5.62
CA ALA A 123 -29.40 2.81 5.09
C ALA A 123 -30.48 3.57 5.88
N GLU A 124 -30.38 3.61 7.22
CA GLU A 124 -31.28 4.37 8.08
C GLU A 124 -31.12 5.89 7.87
N HIS A 125 -29.89 6.38 7.73
CA HIS A 125 -29.62 7.79 7.45
C HIS A 125 -30.12 8.22 6.07
N LEU A 126 -29.87 7.40 5.04
CA LEU A 126 -30.33 7.63 3.67
C LEU A 126 -31.86 7.52 3.57
N GLY A 127 -32.48 6.59 4.31
CA GLY A 127 -33.94 6.45 4.38
C GLY A 127 -34.63 7.62 5.07
N ARG A 128 -33.98 8.29 6.03
CA ARG A 128 -34.48 9.54 6.63
C ARG A 128 -34.24 10.78 5.78
N ALA A 129 -33.16 10.80 4.97
CA ALA A 129 -32.83 11.92 4.10
C ALA A 129 -33.52 11.85 2.72
N GLY A 130 -33.96 10.67 2.28
CA GLY A 130 -34.59 10.44 0.98
C GLY A 130 -36.12 10.52 1.04
N GLY A 131 -36.69 11.60 0.51
CA GLY A 131 -38.11 11.63 0.11
C GLY A 131 -38.42 10.64 -1.03
N PRO A 132 -39.71 10.42 -1.36
CA PRO A 132 -40.12 9.36 -2.28
C PRO A 132 -39.53 9.57 -3.67
N ALA A 133 -38.98 8.48 -4.22
CA ALA A 133 -38.21 8.40 -5.47
C ALA A 133 -36.85 9.12 -5.39
N ALA A 134 -35.88 8.46 -4.74
CA ALA A 134 -34.47 8.63 -5.09
C ALA A 134 -34.37 8.52 -6.61
N ALA A 135 -34.10 9.65 -7.29
CA ALA A 135 -34.00 9.71 -8.73
C ALA A 135 -33.06 8.61 -9.19
N ALA A 136 -33.58 7.65 -9.97
CA ALA A 136 -32.77 6.59 -10.54
C ALA A 136 -31.57 7.25 -11.22
N LEU A 137 -30.36 6.78 -10.88
CA LEU A 137 -29.13 7.24 -11.54
C LEU A 137 -29.37 7.23 -13.06
N PRO A 138 -28.99 8.30 -13.78
CA PRO A 138 -29.14 8.33 -15.24
C PRO A 138 -28.55 7.06 -15.83
N GLN A 139 -29.31 6.41 -16.72
CA GLN A 139 -28.97 5.08 -17.21
C GLN A 139 -27.58 5.03 -17.84
N GLU A 140 -27.16 6.11 -18.51
CA GLU A 140 -25.81 6.28 -19.07
C GLU A 140 -24.70 6.25 -18.00
N THR A 141 -24.94 6.88 -16.85
CA THR A 141 -23.98 6.87 -15.73
C THR A 141 -23.89 5.48 -15.13
N ALA A 142 -25.03 4.78 -15.01
CA ALA A 142 -25.07 3.41 -14.51
C ALA A 142 -24.36 2.43 -15.46
N THR A 143 -24.44 2.61 -16.78
CA THR A 143 -23.72 1.79 -17.75
C THR A 143 -22.22 2.07 -17.73
N ALA A 144 -21.80 3.34 -17.69
CA ALA A 144 -20.38 3.70 -17.61
C ALA A 144 -19.70 3.13 -16.36
N LEU A 145 -20.37 3.20 -15.20
CA LEU A 145 -19.85 2.62 -13.95
C LEU A 145 -19.76 1.09 -14.02
N ARG A 146 -20.69 0.42 -14.70
CA ARG A 146 -20.62 -1.04 -14.90
C ARG A 146 -19.43 -1.42 -15.78
N GLU A 147 -19.19 -0.68 -16.85
CA GLU A 147 -18.02 -0.89 -17.73
C GLU A 147 -16.70 -0.67 -16.98
N GLU A 148 -16.62 0.40 -16.18
CA GLU A 148 -15.44 0.67 -15.34
C GLU A 148 -15.20 -0.44 -14.30
N LEU A 149 -16.26 -0.97 -13.69
CA LEU A 149 -16.16 -2.12 -12.78
C LEU A 149 -15.69 -3.39 -13.48
N GLU A 150 -16.17 -3.66 -14.70
CA GLU A 150 -15.72 -4.82 -15.48
C GLU A 150 -14.24 -4.69 -15.87
N LEU A 151 -13.79 -3.50 -16.26
CA LEU A 151 -12.37 -3.22 -16.51
C LEU A 151 -11.53 -3.43 -15.24
N ALA A 152 -11.98 -2.88 -14.11
CA ALA A 152 -11.28 -3.05 -12.84
C ALA A 152 -11.20 -4.51 -12.40
N ARG A 153 -12.26 -5.31 -12.63
CA ARG A 153 -12.25 -6.76 -12.40
C ARG A 153 -11.27 -7.49 -13.30
N ALA A 154 -11.23 -7.15 -14.59
CA ALA A 154 -10.29 -7.74 -15.53
C ALA A 154 -8.84 -7.41 -15.17
N GLU A 155 -8.55 -6.16 -14.78
CA GLU A 155 -7.24 -5.75 -14.28
C GLU A 155 -6.87 -6.50 -12.99
N GLY A 156 -7.81 -6.65 -12.06
CA GLY A 156 -7.63 -7.43 -10.83
C GLY A 156 -7.30 -8.89 -11.11
N ALA A 157 -8.00 -9.52 -12.05
CA ALA A 157 -7.71 -10.89 -12.47
C ALA A 157 -6.31 -11.03 -13.10
N ALA A 158 -5.93 -10.10 -13.98
CA ALA A 158 -4.61 -10.08 -14.60
C ALA A 158 -3.49 -9.86 -13.57
N LEU A 159 -3.70 -8.96 -12.60
CA LEU A 159 -2.74 -8.71 -11.53
C LEU A 159 -2.59 -9.93 -10.62
N SER A 160 -3.70 -10.57 -10.25
CA SER A 160 -3.70 -11.81 -9.48
C SER A 160 -2.88 -12.90 -10.18
N GLY A 161 -3.06 -13.08 -11.49
CA GLY A 161 -2.23 -14.01 -12.27
C GLY A 161 -0.74 -13.68 -12.24
N LYS A 162 -0.37 -12.40 -12.37
CA LYS A 162 1.05 -11.97 -12.25
C LYS A 162 1.63 -12.28 -10.88
N VAL A 163 0.87 -12.07 -9.81
CA VAL A 163 1.30 -12.37 -8.44
C VAL A 163 1.56 -13.86 -8.28
N GLN A 164 0.67 -14.73 -8.79
CA GLN A 164 0.86 -16.18 -8.74
C GLN A 164 2.15 -16.62 -9.45
N VAL A 165 2.47 -16.03 -10.61
CA VAL A 165 3.71 -16.33 -11.34
C VAL A 165 4.93 -15.91 -10.52
N LEU A 166 4.93 -14.69 -9.98
CA LEU A 166 6.04 -14.20 -9.15
C LEU A 166 6.23 -15.04 -7.88
N GLU A 167 5.14 -15.49 -7.25
CA GLU A 167 5.20 -16.39 -6.10
C GLU A 167 5.86 -17.73 -6.47
N ALA A 168 5.51 -18.29 -7.63
CA ALA A 168 6.13 -19.52 -8.14
C ALA A 168 7.62 -19.33 -8.43
N GLU A 169 8.01 -18.22 -9.04
CA GLU A 169 9.42 -17.89 -9.30
C GLU A 169 10.21 -17.69 -8.00
N LEU A 170 9.64 -16.99 -7.02
CA LEU A 170 10.27 -16.82 -5.70
C LEU A 170 10.45 -18.16 -4.99
N MET A 171 9.46 -19.06 -5.08
CA MET A 171 9.58 -20.40 -4.53
C MET A 171 10.71 -21.19 -5.19
N ARG A 172 10.83 -21.09 -6.52
CA ARG A 172 11.92 -21.73 -7.29
C ARG A 172 13.28 -21.18 -6.90
N ILE A 173 13.47 -19.85 -6.87
CA ILE A 173 14.74 -19.22 -6.49
C ILE A 173 15.14 -19.61 -5.07
N ARG A 174 14.19 -19.64 -4.13
CA ARG A 174 14.46 -20.08 -2.75
C ARG A 174 14.87 -21.55 -2.67
N LYS A 175 14.31 -22.40 -3.53
CA LYS A 175 14.70 -23.82 -3.62
C LYS A 175 16.11 -23.96 -4.18
N ASP A 176 16.39 -23.35 -5.32
CA ASP A 176 17.70 -23.38 -5.99
C ASP A 176 18.80 -22.84 -5.05
N ARG A 177 18.50 -21.77 -4.29
CA ARG A 177 19.38 -21.24 -3.25
C ARG A 177 19.71 -22.27 -2.17
N ARG A 178 18.71 -22.97 -1.61
CA ARG A 178 18.93 -24.00 -0.57
C ARG A 178 19.76 -25.16 -1.10
N GLU A 179 19.52 -25.58 -2.35
CA GLU A 179 20.30 -26.64 -2.99
C GLU A 179 21.77 -26.24 -3.16
N LEU A 180 22.03 -25.01 -3.58
CA LEU A 180 23.39 -24.47 -3.67
C LEU A 180 24.05 -24.37 -2.28
N GLU A 181 23.34 -23.86 -1.28
CA GLU A 181 23.86 -23.79 0.11
C GLU A 181 24.22 -25.19 0.62
N ASN A 182 23.37 -26.19 0.42
CA ASN A 182 23.64 -27.59 0.80
C ASN A 182 24.86 -28.14 0.06
N TYR A 183 24.95 -27.94 -1.26
CA TYR A 183 26.10 -28.39 -2.06
C TYR A 183 27.41 -27.76 -1.58
N LEU A 184 27.40 -26.47 -1.25
CA LEU A 184 28.58 -25.76 -0.74
C LEU A 184 28.98 -26.27 0.64
N VAL A 185 28.01 -26.50 1.54
CA VAL A 185 28.26 -27.07 2.87
C VAL A 185 28.85 -28.48 2.76
N ASP A 186 28.27 -29.33 1.91
CA ASP A 186 28.76 -30.69 1.68
C ASP A 186 30.20 -30.68 1.13
N LYS A 187 30.49 -29.79 0.19
CA LYS A 187 31.83 -29.63 -0.38
C LYS A 187 32.85 -29.15 0.66
N ILE A 188 32.47 -28.18 1.51
CA ILE A 188 33.31 -27.71 2.61
C ILE A 188 33.57 -28.85 3.60
N ASN A 189 32.54 -29.62 3.98
CA ASN A 189 32.68 -30.74 4.89
C ASN A 189 33.58 -31.84 4.32
N ALA A 190 33.46 -32.14 3.02
CA ALA A 190 34.31 -33.09 2.32
C ALA A 190 35.79 -32.66 2.31
N LEU A 191 36.05 -31.37 2.07
CA LEU A 191 37.41 -30.81 2.12
C LEU A 191 37.96 -30.72 3.56
N ARG A 192 37.08 -30.58 4.55
CA ARG A 192 37.44 -30.48 5.97
C ARG A 192 37.77 -31.82 6.59
N ARG A 193 37.36 -32.97 6.02
CA ARG A 193 37.76 -34.31 6.48
C ARG A 193 39.18 -34.60 5.94
N PRO A 194 40.27 -34.39 6.72
CA PRO A 194 41.60 -34.81 6.32
C PRO A 194 41.69 -36.33 6.54
N GLY A 195 42.54 -37.01 5.77
CA GLY A 195 42.57 -38.48 5.69
C GLY A 195 42.55 -39.21 7.05
N ASP A 196 41.48 -39.99 7.26
CA ASP A 196 41.56 -41.26 7.99
C ASP A 196 41.89 -42.32 6.93
N GLY A 197 43.16 -42.65 6.81
CA GLY A 197 43.66 -43.61 5.81
C GLY A 197 45.16 -43.52 5.62
N ALA A 198 45.90 -43.57 6.73
CA ALA A 198 47.22 -44.19 6.78
C ALA A 198 47.04 -45.63 7.29
#